data_AF-A0A420XNW8-F1
#
_entry.id   AF-A0A420XNW8-F1
#
_cell.length_a   1.000
_cell.length_b   1.000
_cell.length_c   1.000
_cell.angle_alpha   90.00
_cell.angle_beta   90.00
_cell.angle_gamma   90.00
#
_symmetry.space_group_name_H-M   'P 1'
#
loop_
_entity.id
_entity.type
_entity.pdbx_description
1 polymer ?
#
loop_
_entity_poly.entity_id
_entity_poly.type
_entity_poly.pdbx_seq_one_letter_code
_entity_poly.pdbx_strand_id
1 'polypeptide(L)'
;MGHGHHHGDHTHDHPHDHSHESSGLAGDIADLSIPDSALSPRDRSRRDLLRGAGVLGAGAAALTVFGSTGVAVAAETGHGKSKPVDDDEYTYLAGDHHIHTQFSSDALYKPEQQARRGAEYGLDWLVITDHGSVAHAKLGVENVNPHVKNARVETPRTLVFQGLEWNIPAAEHGTVFVAPGANEVAVLKEFENTFDGAVTGTTDGTPGGPVTPANEALAIKGIEWMTAQKKAGRVADAIMFANHPARKGIDSPHELRAWRDAAPGTFVGFEGAPGHQASQLSGGARGEYGFAPGSSSFPGYPIESYRTHGGFDWMTATVGGLWDSLLAEGKPWWITANSDSHQVFGDTLVRPTGQDDQAWFDAHGQYPDPVDSGTAQTNRADFFPGYYSRTHVGVTSFGYLPVMAGLRAGNVWVDHGQLIDGIAAKVRHRGPGAQTTATLGGVLTARRGDRVDLEVTIDLASRPNNNGDWPLLKRVDVIRGFLTGAATDKDTFHAPSAAVVESFDITQKAGRVTLSLRFKSVERSFYLRLRGTDARRTATGLLGAKVDPEGPAMDVPGVGSPWEDLWFYTNPIWVAVA
;
A
#
# COMPACT_ATOMS: atom_id res chain seq x y z
N MET A 1 14.37 81.79 7.92
CA MET A 1 14.97 80.57 8.51
C MET A 1 14.54 79.39 7.65
N GLY A 2 15.34 78.64 6.90
CA GLY A 2 16.76 78.66 6.54
C GLY A 2 16.93 77.51 5.53
N HIS A 3 17.37 77.87 4.31
CA HIS A 3 18.06 77.11 3.24
C HIS A 3 17.66 75.64 2.94
N GLY A 4 17.41 75.18 1.72
CA GLY A 4 17.68 75.73 0.38
C GLY A 4 17.26 74.73 -0.71
N HIS A 5 17.09 75.27 -1.91
CA HIS A 5 16.69 74.66 -3.18
C HIS A 5 17.82 73.75 -3.75
N HIS A 6 17.70 72.88 -4.78
CA HIS A 6 17.14 73.04 -6.14
C HIS A 6 17.22 71.70 -6.94
N HIS A 7 16.31 71.57 -7.93
CA HIS A 7 16.38 70.99 -9.31
C HIS A 7 17.11 69.66 -9.60
N GLY A 8 16.68 68.79 -10.51
CA GLY A 8 15.58 68.79 -11.49
C GLY A 8 15.74 67.59 -12.45
N ASP A 9 14.63 67.23 -13.11
CA ASP A 9 14.42 66.45 -14.34
C ASP A 9 15.27 65.21 -14.69
N HIS A 10 14.58 64.13 -15.10
CA HIS A 10 14.67 63.56 -16.46
C HIS A 10 13.61 62.45 -16.64
N THR A 11 12.75 62.63 -17.66
CA THR A 11 11.84 61.64 -18.26
C THR A 11 12.61 60.56 -19.01
N HIS A 12 12.15 59.30 -19.04
CA HIS A 12 12.16 58.43 -20.23
C HIS A 12 11.20 57.24 -20.09
N ASP A 13 10.65 56.87 -21.24
CA ASP A 13 9.59 55.90 -21.55
C ASP A 13 10.07 54.43 -21.72
N HIS A 14 9.10 53.52 -21.66
CA HIS A 14 9.04 52.13 -22.19
C HIS A 14 9.76 50.98 -21.43
N PRO A 15 9.53 49.70 -21.81
CA PRO A 15 8.54 48.78 -21.22
C PRO A 15 9.22 47.55 -20.58
N HIS A 16 8.58 46.88 -19.61
CA HIS A 16 9.03 45.56 -19.16
C HIS A 16 7.98 44.50 -19.40
N ASP A 17 8.19 43.81 -20.53
CA ASP A 17 7.81 42.43 -20.76
C ASP A 17 8.51 41.55 -19.71
N HIS A 18 7.75 40.74 -18.97
CA HIS A 18 8.28 39.68 -18.13
C HIS A 18 7.62 38.37 -18.54
N SER A 19 8.22 37.75 -19.55
CA SER A 19 8.19 36.30 -19.76
C SER A 19 8.79 35.61 -18.52
N HIS A 20 7.93 35.07 -17.65
CA HIS A 20 8.36 34.08 -16.68
C HIS A 20 8.39 32.71 -17.35
N GLU A 21 9.50 32.40 -18.03
CA GLU A 21 9.91 31.01 -18.19
C GLU A 21 10.35 30.50 -16.81
N SER A 22 9.55 29.61 -16.23
CA SER A 22 9.93 28.89 -15.02
C SER A 22 10.96 27.80 -15.40
N SER A 23 12.23 28.17 -15.48
CA SER A 23 13.31 27.17 -15.43
C SER A 23 13.27 26.51 -14.05
N GLY A 24 13.12 25.19 -14.03
CA GLY A 24 12.88 24.43 -12.81
C GLY A 24 13.95 24.66 -11.73
N LEU A 25 13.48 24.78 -10.49
CA LEU A 25 14.21 24.96 -9.21
C LEU A 25 15.44 24.04 -8.98
N ALA A 26 15.69 23.07 -9.85
CA ALA A 26 16.87 22.20 -9.80
C ALA A 26 18.09 22.79 -10.53
N GLY A 27 17.89 23.65 -11.54
CA GLY A 27 18.98 24.23 -12.34
C GLY A 27 19.83 25.22 -11.55
N ASP A 28 19.18 26.14 -10.83
CA ASP A 28 19.84 27.25 -10.12
C ASP A 28 20.74 26.76 -8.97
N ILE A 29 20.45 25.59 -8.39
CA ILE A 29 21.22 25.03 -7.28
C ILE A 29 22.58 24.51 -7.76
N ALA A 30 22.68 24.04 -9.01
CA ALA A 30 23.89 23.50 -9.62
C ALA A 30 24.68 24.51 -10.48
N ASP A 31 24.09 25.65 -10.83
CA ASP A 31 24.73 26.68 -11.66
C ASP A 31 25.74 27.55 -10.87
N LEU A 32 27.03 27.28 -11.06
CA LEU A 32 28.12 28.00 -10.40
C LEU A 32 28.27 29.47 -10.80
N SER A 33 27.56 29.93 -11.84
CA SER A 33 27.54 31.34 -12.23
C SER A 33 26.67 32.21 -11.30
N ILE A 34 25.74 31.59 -10.56
CA ILE A 34 24.91 32.26 -9.56
C ILE A 34 25.71 32.37 -8.24
N PRO A 35 26.00 33.58 -7.72
CA PRO A 35 26.75 33.72 -6.48
C PRO A 35 25.93 33.25 -5.27
N ASP A 36 26.58 32.67 -4.26
CA ASP A 36 25.91 32.09 -3.07
C ASP A 36 25.07 33.12 -2.27
N SER A 37 25.34 34.42 -2.43
CA SER A 37 24.56 35.51 -1.84
C SER A 37 23.21 35.74 -2.52
N ALA A 38 23.03 35.26 -3.75
CA ALA A 38 21.79 35.34 -4.51
C ALA A 38 20.88 34.12 -4.28
N LEU A 39 21.37 33.10 -3.57
CA LEU A 39 20.59 31.91 -3.23
C LEU A 39 19.80 32.09 -1.94
N SER A 40 18.64 31.44 -1.87
CA SER A 40 17.95 31.29 -0.60
C SER A 40 18.82 30.49 0.40
N PRO A 41 18.65 30.68 1.72
CA PRO A 41 19.39 29.88 2.73
C PRO A 41 19.24 28.36 2.55
N ARG A 42 18.09 27.93 2.00
CA ARG A 42 17.79 26.52 1.71
C ARG A 42 18.56 26.01 0.50
N ASP A 43 18.65 26.79 -0.56
CA ASP A 43 19.33 26.41 -1.81
C ASP A 43 20.85 26.49 -1.65
N ARG A 44 21.33 27.44 -0.85
CA ARG A 44 22.74 27.49 -0.43
C ARG A 44 23.14 26.28 0.38
N SER A 45 22.32 25.86 1.36
CA SER A 45 22.58 24.64 2.13
C SER A 45 22.59 23.37 1.27
N ARG A 46 21.80 23.33 0.20
CA ARG A 46 21.78 22.22 -0.78
C ARG A 46 22.99 22.25 -1.70
N ARG A 47 23.41 23.43 -2.15
CA ARG A 47 24.64 23.60 -2.94
C ARG A 47 25.88 23.23 -2.13
N ASP A 48 25.95 23.62 -0.86
CA ASP A 48 27.08 23.25 0.01
C ASP A 48 27.12 21.75 0.28
N LEU A 49 25.97 21.08 0.33
CA LEU A 49 25.87 19.62 0.37
C LEU A 49 26.41 18.98 -0.94
N LEU A 50 26.06 19.54 -2.10
CA LEU A 50 26.56 19.07 -3.41
C LEU A 50 28.07 19.31 -3.58
N ARG A 51 28.61 20.42 -3.04
CA ARG A 51 30.05 20.70 -2.97
C ARG A 51 30.76 19.71 -2.04
N GLY A 52 30.19 19.43 -0.87
CA GLY A 52 30.71 18.45 0.09
C GLY A 52 30.70 17.02 -0.44
N ALA A 53 29.80 16.71 -1.37
CA ALA A 53 29.71 15.43 -2.06
C ALA A 53 30.58 15.33 -3.34
N GLY A 54 31.30 16.39 -3.72
CA GLY A 54 32.15 16.40 -4.92
C GLY A 54 31.39 16.41 -6.26
N VAL A 55 30.11 16.76 -6.25
CA VAL A 55 29.21 16.66 -7.42
C VAL A 55 29.30 17.91 -8.33
N LEU A 56 29.99 18.96 -7.90
CA LEU A 56 30.24 20.16 -8.70
C LEU A 56 31.69 20.16 -9.22
N GLY A 57 31.94 19.39 -10.28
CA GLY A 57 33.23 19.28 -10.95
C GLY A 57 33.11 18.52 -12.27
N ALA A 58 33.82 19.00 -13.31
CA ALA A 58 33.69 18.58 -14.70
C ALA A 58 33.84 17.05 -14.89
N GLY A 59 32.72 16.37 -15.12
CA GLY A 59 32.66 14.93 -15.39
C GLY A 59 31.27 14.31 -15.23
N ALA A 60 30.20 15.06 -15.53
CA ALA A 60 28.82 14.64 -15.29
C ALA A 60 28.27 13.56 -16.26
N ALA A 61 29.12 12.86 -17.01
CA ALA A 61 28.69 11.86 -17.99
C ALA A 61 29.02 10.40 -17.61
N ALA A 62 29.71 10.15 -16.49
CA ALA A 62 30.23 8.81 -16.16
C ALA A 62 29.69 8.18 -14.85
N LEU A 63 28.78 8.84 -14.13
CA LEU A 63 28.23 8.32 -12.86
C LEU A 63 26.82 7.71 -12.96
N THR A 64 26.29 7.54 -14.17
CA THR A 64 24.98 6.91 -14.42
C THR A 64 24.96 5.39 -14.28
N VAL A 65 26.05 4.72 -13.87
CA VAL A 65 26.15 3.24 -14.01
C VAL A 65 26.37 2.45 -12.70
N PHE A 66 26.58 3.05 -11.52
CA PHE A 66 26.72 2.23 -10.30
C PHE A 66 26.03 2.82 -9.04
N GLY A 67 24.87 2.27 -8.69
CA GLY A 67 24.58 1.80 -7.32
C GLY A 67 23.92 2.73 -6.29
N SER A 68 23.77 4.04 -6.50
CA SER A 68 23.31 4.96 -5.44
C SER A 68 21.94 5.62 -5.65
N THR A 69 21.31 5.49 -6.82
CA THR A 69 20.06 6.22 -7.12
C THR A 69 18.79 5.59 -6.53
N GLY A 70 18.73 4.26 -6.37
CA GLY A 70 17.55 3.60 -5.79
C GLY A 70 17.31 3.99 -4.32
N VAL A 71 18.38 3.95 -3.51
CA VAL A 71 18.32 4.31 -2.08
C VAL A 71 18.05 5.81 -1.90
N ALA A 72 18.57 6.67 -2.78
CA ALA A 72 18.30 8.10 -2.75
C ALA A 72 16.81 8.41 -3.00
N VAL A 73 16.12 7.68 -3.89
CA VAL A 73 14.68 7.83 -4.10
C VAL A 73 13.87 7.33 -2.90
N ALA A 74 14.25 6.22 -2.28
CA ALA A 74 13.62 5.75 -1.04
C ALA A 74 13.80 6.76 0.13
N ALA A 75 14.99 7.36 0.23
CA ALA A 75 15.28 8.43 1.18
C ALA A 75 14.58 9.76 0.84
N GLU A 76 14.41 10.08 -0.44
CA GLU A 76 13.66 11.25 -0.92
C GLU A 76 12.15 11.08 -0.74
N THR A 77 11.58 9.88 -0.75
CA THR A 77 10.16 9.69 -0.37
C THR A 77 9.93 9.83 1.13
N GLY A 78 10.97 9.65 1.95
CA GLY A 78 10.96 9.84 3.41
C GLY A 78 11.28 11.27 3.83
N HIS A 79 10.49 12.27 3.43
CA HIS A 79 10.70 13.71 3.73
C HIS A 79 10.53 14.09 5.22
N GLY A 80 11.32 13.47 6.10
CA GLY A 80 11.57 13.92 7.47
C GLY A 80 13.06 13.76 7.77
N LYS A 81 13.73 14.82 8.25
CA LYS A 81 15.10 14.71 8.77
C LYS A 81 15.17 13.53 9.74
N SER A 82 16.05 12.57 9.49
CA SER A 82 16.30 11.45 10.41
C SER A 82 16.84 12.00 11.73
N LYS A 83 15.94 12.28 12.67
CA LYS A 83 16.27 12.27 14.09
C LYS A 83 16.36 10.80 14.53
N PRO A 84 17.19 10.48 15.53
CA PRO A 84 17.11 9.19 16.21
C PRO A 84 15.68 9.05 16.73
N VAL A 85 14.93 8.05 16.23
CA VAL A 85 13.58 7.76 16.72
C VAL A 85 13.75 6.73 17.82
N ASP A 86 13.41 7.12 19.05
CA ASP A 86 13.17 6.17 20.15
C ASP A 86 11.84 5.46 19.88
N ASP A 87 11.75 4.18 20.23
CA ASP A 87 10.65 3.27 19.88
C ASP A 87 9.26 3.72 20.39
N ASP A 88 9.20 4.71 21.28
CA ASP A 88 7.98 5.16 21.96
C ASP A 88 7.12 6.16 21.15
N GLU A 89 7.51 6.54 19.92
CA GLU A 89 6.77 7.58 19.16
C GLU A 89 5.74 7.05 18.14
N TYR A 90 5.75 5.76 17.76
CA TYR A 90 4.75 5.20 16.84
C TYR A 90 3.66 4.42 17.57
N THR A 91 2.40 4.74 17.25
CA THR A 91 1.24 3.91 17.56
C THR A 91 0.73 3.30 16.27
N TYR A 92 0.40 2.01 16.28
CA TYR A 92 -0.21 1.35 15.12
C TYR A 92 -1.73 1.48 15.17
N LEU A 93 -2.31 1.98 14.08
CA LEU A 93 -3.75 2.08 13.88
C LEU A 93 -4.21 0.98 12.92
N ALA A 94 -5.14 0.14 13.38
CA ALA A 94 -5.68 -0.93 12.57
C ALA A 94 -6.72 -0.38 11.57
N GLY A 95 -6.75 -0.90 10.35
CA GLY A 95 -7.73 -0.49 9.37
C GLY A 95 -7.84 -1.41 8.17
N ASP A 96 -8.69 -0.98 7.25
CA ASP A 96 -9.14 -1.73 6.09
C ASP A 96 -9.48 -0.74 4.97
N HIS A 97 -8.85 -0.89 3.80
CA HIS A 97 -8.96 0.08 2.73
C HIS A 97 -9.90 -0.34 1.59
N HIS A 98 -10.60 -1.47 1.70
CA HIS A 98 -11.35 -2.02 0.57
C HIS A 98 -12.64 -2.67 1.08
N ILE A 99 -13.72 -1.90 1.02
CA ILE A 99 -15.01 -2.23 1.63
C ILE A 99 -16.13 -1.74 0.72
N HIS A 100 -17.11 -2.61 0.48
CA HIS A 100 -18.24 -2.35 -0.39
C HIS A 100 -19.52 -2.18 0.39
N THR A 101 -20.46 -1.46 -0.23
CA THR A 101 -21.73 -1.08 0.38
C THR A 101 -22.87 -1.27 -0.62
N GLN A 102 -24.11 -0.98 -0.24
CA GLN A 102 -25.27 -1.07 -1.13
C GLN A 102 -25.18 -0.20 -2.39
N PHE A 103 -24.15 0.65 -2.51
CA PHE A 103 -23.80 1.43 -3.70
C PHE A 103 -22.92 0.66 -4.70
N SER A 104 -22.54 -0.58 -4.41
CA SER A 104 -21.96 -1.55 -5.36
C SER A 104 -23.00 -2.60 -5.79
N SER A 105 -22.92 -3.09 -7.02
CA SER A 105 -23.90 -4.04 -7.60
C SER A 105 -23.91 -5.43 -6.94
N ASP A 106 -22.86 -5.76 -6.20
CA ASP A 106 -22.60 -7.05 -5.56
C ASP A 106 -22.61 -6.99 -4.03
N ALA A 107 -22.63 -5.80 -3.43
CA ALA A 107 -22.65 -5.65 -1.97
C ALA A 107 -24.04 -5.34 -1.40
N LEU A 108 -24.09 -5.22 -0.07
CA LEU A 108 -25.33 -5.26 0.71
C LEU A 108 -25.47 -4.14 1.75
N TYR A 109 -24.40 -3.83 2.47
CA TYR A 109 -24.47 -3.07 3.71
C TYR A 109 -24.48 -1.56 3.48
N LYS A 110 -25.05 -0.80 4.40
CA LYS A 110 -24.88 0.66 4.41
C LYS A 110 -23.44 1.05 4.81
N PRO A 111 -22.90 2.20 4.35
CA PRO A 111 -21.63 2.70 4.84
C PRO A 111 -21.56 2.82 6.38
N GLU A 112 -22.66 3.24 7.03
CA GLU A 112 -22.73 3.31 8.49
C GLU A 112 -22.67 1.94 9.17
N GLN A 113 -23.26 0.90 8.55
CA GLN A 113 -23.21 -0.47 9.07
C GLN A 113 -21.79 -1.03 8.98
N GLN A 114 -21.12 -0.86 7.83
CA GLN A 114 -19.73 -1.28 7.67
C GLN A 114 -18.82 -0.57 8.66
N ALA A 115 -18.98 0.76 8.83
CA ALA A 115 -18.16 1.50 9.77
C ALA A 115 -18.37 1.08 11.23
N ARG A 116 -19.62 0.79 11.61
CA ARG A 116 -19.96 0.28 12.94
C ARG A 116 -19.33 -1.08 13.21
N ARG A 117 -19.39 -2.00 12.24
CA ARG A 117 -18.76 -3.32 12.34
C ARG A 117 -17.24 -3.22 12.39
N GLY A 118 -16.63 -2.40 11.54
CA GLY A 118 -15.20 -2.10 11.61
C GLY A 118 -14.79 -1.59 13.00
N ALA A 119 -15.52 -0.63 13.56
CA ALA A 119 -15.27 -0.13 14.91
C ALA A 119 -15.45 -1.22 16.00
N GLU A 120 -16.48 -2.06 15.89
CA GLU A 120 -16.73 -3.21 16.79
C GLU A 120 -15.55 -4.20 16.79
N TYR A 121 -14.95 -4.45 15.62
CA TYR A 121 -13.80 -5.34 15.47
C TYR A 121 -12.45 -4.64 15.65
N GLY A 122 -12.45 -3.38 16.10
CA GLY A 122 -11.26 -2.66 16.54
C GLY A 122 -10.50 -1.94 15.44
N LEU A 123 -11.14 -1.56 14.33
CA LEU A 123 -10.55 -0.68 13.33
C LEU A 123 -10.57 0.79 13.78
N ASP A 124 -9.42 1.44 13.65
CA ASP A 124 -9.18 2.87 13.86
C ASP A 124 -9.41 3.68 12.59
N TRP A 125 -9.35 3.06 11.41
CA TRP A 125 -9.60 3.70 10.12
C TRP A 125 -10.16 2.71 9.11
N LEU A 126 -10.93 3.21 8.14
CA LEU A 126 -11.42 2.40 7.03
C LEU A 126 -11.72 3.24 5.79
N VAL A 127 -11.77 2.61 4.62
CA VAL A 127 -12.14 3.27 3.36
C VAL A 127 -13.36 2.56 2.76
N ILE A 128 -14.40 3.33 2.43
CA ILE A 128 -15.53 2.85 1.64
C ILE A 128 -15.17 3.00 0.16
N THR A 129 -15.11 1.90 -0.58
CA THR A 129 -14.58 1.82 -1.95
C THR A 129 -15.56 1.08 -2.85
N ASP A 130 -16.76 1.62 -3.02
CA ASP A 130 -17.74 1.02 -3.91
C ASP A 130 -17.22 0.88 -5.35
N HIS A 131 -17.73 -0.12 -6.07
CA HIS A 131 -17.35 -0.42 -7.46
C HIS A 131 -17.65 0.73 -8.41
N GLY A 132 -16.67 1.08 -9.24
CA GLY A 132 -16.92 1.91 -10.41
C GLY A 132 -17.91 1.23 -11.36
N SER A 133 -18.94 1.97 -11.80
CA SER A 133 -19.88 1.47 -12.81
C SER A 133 -20.60 2.60 -13.52
N VAL A 134 -21.23 2.33 -14.67
CA VAL A 134 -22.02 3.35 -15.39
C VAL A 134 -23.16 3.91 -14.53
N ALA A 135 -23.78 3.09 -13.67
CA ALA A 135 -24.82 3.53 -12.76
C ALA A 135 -24.24 4.34 -11.59
N HIS A 136 -23.15 3.85 -10.97
CA HIS A 136 -22.48 4.51 -9.86
C HIS A 136 -21.87 5.86 -10.26
N ALA A 137 -21.21 5.96 -11.41
CA ALA A 137 -20.63 7.21 -11.92
C ALA A 137 -21.69 8.30 -12.16
N LYS A 138 -22.93 7.90 -12.52
CA LYS A 138 -24.06 8.81 -12.77
C LYS A 138 -24.80 9.20 -11.49
N LEU A 139 -24.99 8.26 -10.58
CA LEU A 139 -25.93 8.38 -9.46
C LEU A 139 -25.27 8.13 -8.08
N GLY A 140 -24.30 7.23 -8.00
CA GLY A 140 -23.77 6.65 -6.76
C GLY A 140 -22.84 7.56 -5.97
N VAL A 141 -21.78 8.11 -6.59
CA VAL A 141 -20.69 8.81 -5.85
C VAL A 141 -21.19 9.91 -4.91
N GLU A 142 -22.16 10.72 -5.38
CA GLU A 142 -22.76 11.80 -4.60
C GLU A 142 -23.71 11.29 -3.51
N ASN A 143 -24.38 10.15 -3.74
CA ASN A 143 -25.29 9.53 -2.80
C ASN A 143 -24.55 8.78 -1.67
N VAL A 144 -23.34 8.28 -1.91
CA VAL A 144 -22.48 7.63 -0.90
C VAL A 144 -22.03 8.63 0.17
N ASN A 145 -21.69 9.87 -0.22
CA ASN A 145 -21.03 10.81 0.70
C ASN A 145 -21.85 11.22 1.94
N PRO A 146 -23.17 11.47 1.85
CA PRO A 146 -24.02 11.67 3.03
C PRO A 146 -23.91 10.53 4.05
N HIS A 147 -23.89 9.27 3.58
CA HIS A 147 -23.74 8.10 4.44
C HIS A 147 -22.34 8.01 5.06
N VAL A 148 -21.29 8.31 4.28
CA VAL A 148 -19.91 8.41 4.81
C VAL A 148 -19.82 9.48 5.91
N LYS A 149 -20.46 10.64 5.71
CA LYS A 149 -20.50 11.70 6.73
C LYS A 149 -21.25 11.26 7.98
N ASN A 150 -22.37 10.55 7.84
CA ASN A 150 -23.09 9.96 8.97
C ASN A 150 -22.23 8.93 9.69
N ALA A 151 -21.54 8.05 8.96
CA ALA A 151 -20.62 7.06 9.53
C ALA A 151 -19.55 7.74 10.40
N ARG A 152 -18.93 8.83 9.92
CA ARG A 152 -17.96 9.63 10.71
C ARG A 152 -18.56 10.18 12.01
N VAL A 153 -19.84 10.53 12.02
CA VAL A 153 -20.56 11.01 13.21
C VAL A 153 -20.89 9.86 14.17
N GLU A 154 -21.31 8.71 13.65
CA GLU A 154 -21.69 7.53 14.45
C GLU A 154 -20.48 6.80 15.04
N THR A 155 -19.33 6.82 14.37
CA THR A 155 -18.09 6.17 14.81
C THR A 155 -16.93 7.17 14.93
N PRO A 156 -16.99 8.14 15.86
CA PRO A 156 -16.02 9.25 15.93
C PRO A 156 -14.58 8.82 16.27
N ARG A 157 -14.38 7.56 16.66
CA ARG A 157 -13.07 6.96 16.92
C ARG A 157 -12.51 6.18 15.73
N THR A 158 -13.27 6.08 14.64
CA THR A 158 -12.86 5.40 13.40
C THR A 158 -12.81 6.42 12.26
N LEU A 159 -11.65 6.58 11.65
CA LEU A 159 -11.44 7.48 10.53
C LEU A 159 -12.04 6.86 9.26
N VAL A 160 -13.24 7.31 8.87
CA VAL A 160 -13.91 6.82 7.66
C VAL A 160 -13.57 7.67 6.44
N PHE A 161 -12.84 7.10 5.49
CA PHE A 161 -12.51 7.68 4.18
C PHE A 161 -13.57 7.29 3.14
N GLN A 162 -13.74 8.13 2.11
CA GLN A 162 -14.42 7.75 0.88
C GLN A 162 -13.38 7.51 -0.21
N GLY A 163 -13.55 6.44 -0.96
CA GLY A 163 -12.75 6.06 -2.11
C GLY A 163 -13.61 5.45 -3.21
N LEU A 164 -12.97 4.66 -4.07
CA LEU A 164 -13.52 3.96 -5.21
C LEU A 164 -12.71 2.66 -5.36
N GLU A 165 -13.38 1.54 -5.59
CA GLU A 165 -12.70 0.41 -6.24
C GLU A 165 -12.67 0.70 -7.73
N TRP A 166 -11.50 1.12 -8.18
CA TRP A 166 -11.25 1.47 -9.57
C TRP A 166 -11.11 0.19 -10.39
N ASN A 167 -11.92 0.05 -11.43
CA ASN A 167 -11.67 -0.93 -12.48
C ASN A 167 -10.48 -0.44 -13.32
N ILE A 168 -9.28 -0.95 -13.05
CA ILE A 168 -8.06 -0.43 -13.68
C ILE A 168 -8.10 -0.80 -15.17
N PRO A 169 -7.92 0.16 -16.10
CA PRO A 169 -7.76 -0.15 -17.52
C PRO A 169 -6.63 -1.16 -17.74
N ALA A 170 -6.90 -2.24 -18.52
CA ALA A 170 -5.97 -3.36 -18.79
C ALA A 170 -5.52 -4.20 -17.58
N ALA A 171 -6.05 -3.96 -16.38
CA ALA A 171 -5.70 -4.69 -15.17
C ALA A 171 -6.97 -5.11 -14.41
N GLU A 172 -6.81 -5.67 -13.22
CA GLU A 172 -7.95 -6.01 -12.37
C GLU A 172 -8.51 -4.76 -11.67
N HIS A 173 -8.43 -4.66 -10.35
CA HIS A 173 -8.98 -3.51 -9.62
C HIS A 173 -7.94 -2.84 -8.74
N GLY A 174 -8.27 -1.64 -8.27
CA GLY A 174 -7.43 -0.93 -7.32
C GLY A 174 -8.23 -0.02 -6.41
N THR A 175 -7.86 0.00 -5.14
CA THR A 175 -8.36 0.99 -4.19
C THR A 175 -7.81 2.37 -4.57
N VAL A 176 -8.68 3.36 -4.77
CA VAL A 176 -8.31 4.78 -4.87
C VAL A 176 -9.06 5.57 -3.81
N PHE A 177 -8.37 6.38 -3.02
CA PHE A 177 -9.02 7.25 -2.04
C PHE A 177 -8.25 8.55 -1.79
N VAL A 178 -8.98 9.54 -1.27
CA VAL A 178 -8.47 10.88 -1.00
C VAL A 178 -8.67 11.26 0.45
N ALA A 179 -7.84 12.20 0.93
CA ALA A 179 -8.04 12.81 2.23
C ALA A 179 -9.42 13.50 2.29
N PRO A 180 -10.21 13.32 3.36
CA PRO A 180 -11.49 14.00 3.48
C PRO A 180 -11.36 15.52 3.41
N GLY A 181 -12.28 16.15 2.68
CA GLY A 181 -12.27 17.59 2.48
C GLY A 181 -13.39 18.06 1.55
N ALA A 182 -13.43 19.37 1.29
CA ALA A 182 -14.49 19.99 0.51
C ALA A 182 -14.64 19.44 -0.92
N ASN A 183 -13.56 18.88 -1.49
CA ASN A 183 -13.54 18.35 -2.85
C ASN A 183 -13.44 16.81 -2.93
N GLU A 184 -13.60 16.07 -1.82
CA GLU A 184 -13.43 14.61 -1.83
C GLU A 184 -14.34 13.95 -2.88
N VAL A 185 -15.62 14.35 -2.90
CA VAL A 185 -16.64 13.85 -3.84
C VAL A 185 -16.34 14.28 -5.28
N ALA A 186 -15.99 15.56 -5.47
CA ALA A 186 -15.78 16.11 -6.81
C ALA A 186 -14.58 15.45 -7.51
N VAL A 187 -13.50 15.19 -6.77
CA VAL A 187 -12.30 14.53 -7.30
C VAL A 187 -12.58 13.06 -7.60
N LEU A 188 -13.24 12.32 -6.69
CA LEU A 188 -13.58 10.91 -6.94
C LEU A 188 -14.53 10.75 -8.12
N LYS A 189 -15.54 11.62 -8.24
CA LYS A 189 -16.48 11.61 -9.38
C LYS A 189 -15.78 11.91 -10.71
N GLU A 190 -14.89 12.90 -10.73
CA GLU A 190 -14.11 13.24 -11.93
C GLU A 190 -13.17 12.08 -12.32
N PHE A 191 -12.55 11.43 -11.33
CA PHE A 191 -11.70 10.26 -11.56
C PHE A 191 -12.49 9.10 -12.18
N GLU A 192 -13.59 8.68 -11.55
CA GLU A 192 -14.41 7.55 -12.03
C GLU A 192 -14.92 7.79 -13.45
N ASN A 193 -15.49 8.98 -13.73
CA ASN A 193 -16.04 9.29 -15.05
C ASN A 193 -14.97 9.36 -16.15
N THR A 194 -13.70 9.57 -15.80
CA THR A 194 -12.61 9.76 -16.77
C THR A 194 -11.75 8.52 -16.97
N PHE A 195 -11.55 7.73 -15.92
CA PHE A 195 -10.53 6.67 -15.91
C PHE A 195 -11.05 5.30 -15.50
N ASP A 196 -12.25 5.18 -14.93
CA ASP A 196 -12.79 3.87 -14.56
C ASP A 196 -13.06 3.02 -15.79
N GLY A 197 -12.46 1.83 -15.83
CA GLY A 197 -12.48 0.97 -16.99
C GLY A 197 -13.86 0.40 -17.33
N ALA A 198 -14.79 0.29 -16.37
CA ALA A 198 -16.17 -0.08 -16.66
C ALA A 198 -16.93 1.09 -17.31
N VAL A 199 -16.58 2.33 -16.97
CA VAL A 199 -17.15 3.56 -17.55
C VAL A 199 -16.56 3.85 -18.93
N THR A 200 -15.25 3.68 -19.12
CA THR A 200 -14.55 3.95 -20.38
C THR A 200 -14.57 2.76 -21.35
N GLY A 201 -14.98 1.57 -20.89
CA GLY A 201 -14.98 0.35 -21.68
C GLY A 201 -13.58 -0.24 -21.89
N THR A 202 -12.67 -0.07 -20.93
CA THR A 202 -11.25 -0.47 -21.01
C THR A 202 -10.82 -1.53 -19.98
N THR A 203 -11.74 -2.06 -19.17
CA THR A 203 -11.49 -3.24 -18.30
C THR A 203 -11.58 -4.54 -19.10
N ASP A 204 -10.90 -5.59 -18.61
CA ASP A 204 -11.21 -6.97 -18.98
C ASP A 204 -12.67 -7.29 -18.63
N GLY A 205 -13.55 -7.27 -19.64
CA GLY A 205 -15.00 -7.41 -19.41
C GLY A 205 -15.90 -6.80 -20.48
N THR A 206 -15.37 -6.01 -21.43
CA THR A 206 -16.06 -5.86 -22.73
C THR A 206 -15.87 -7.16 -23.52
N PRO A 207 -16.87 -7.65 -24.29
CA PRO A 207 -16.69 -8.84 -25.11
C PRO A 207 -15.47 -8.73 -26.04
N GLY A 208 -14.37 -9.42 -25.70
CA GLY A 208 -13.12 -9.46 -26.47
C GLY A 208 -12.15 -8.29 -26.28
N GLY A 209 -12.24 -7.50 -25.21
CA GLY A 209 -11.32 -6.39 -24.95
C GLY A 209 -9.88 -6.90 -24.67
N PRO A 210 -8.84 -6.48 -25.40
CA PRO A 210 -7.47 -6.89 -25.12
C PRO A 210 -6.84 -6.05 -24.00
N VAL A 211 -5.89 -6.63 -23.26
CA VAL A 211 -4.79 -5.87 -22.66
C VAL A 211 -4.05 -5.20 -23.82
N THR A 212 -4.16 -3.87 -23.90
CA THR A 212 -3.53 -3.09 -24.96
C THR A 212 -2.61 -2.02 -24.37
N PRO A 213 -1.54 -1.64 -25.09
CA PRO A 213 -0.70 -0.52 -24.67
C PRO A 213 -1.48 0.80 -24.45
N ALA A 214 -2.62 0.97 -25.13
CA ALA A 214 -3.48 2.14 -24.95
C ALA A 214 -4.23 2.12 -23.61
N ASN A 215 -4.70 0.94 -23.20
CA ASN A 215 -5.38 0.75 -21.91
C ASN A 215 -4.38 0.87 -20.76
N GLU A 216 -3.20 0.24 -20.85
CA GLU A 216 -2.11 0.42 -19.87
C GLU A 216 -1.74 1.91 -19.71
N ALA A 217 -1.62 2.63 -20.82
CA ALA A 217 -1.34 4.07 -20.80
C ALA A 217 -2.49 4.88 -20.18
N LEU A 218 -3.75 4.42 -20.26
CA LEU A 218 -4.88 5.06 -19.58
C LEU A 218 -4.80 4.88 -18.06
N ALA A 219 -4.39 3.70 -17.60
CA ALA A 219 -4.15 3.46 -16.17
C ALA A 219 -3.06 4.41 -15.63
N ILE A 220 -1.94 4.54 -16.35
CA ILE A 220 -0.87 5.50 -16.00
C ILE A 220 -1.41 6.93 -15.90
N LYS A 221 -2.22 7.37 -16.85
CA LYS A 221 -2.82 8.72 -16.83
C LYS A 221 -3.71 8.95 -15.63
N GLY A 222 -4.51 7.96 -15.21
CA GLY A 222 -5.34 8.07 -14.01
C GLY A 222 -4.48 8.30 -12.75
N ILE A 223 -3.41 7.53 -12.60
CA ILE A 223 -2.47 7.63 -11.48
C ILE A 223 -1.75 9.00 -11.45
N GLU A 224 -1.27 9.45 -12.60
CA GLU A 224 -0.67 10.78 -12.74
C GLU A 224 -1.67 11.90 -12.45
N TRP A 225 -2.92 11.74 -12.88
CA TRP A 225 -3.98 12.71 -12.65
C TRP A 225 -4.30 12.86 -11.15
N MET A 226 -4.36 11.77 -10.38
CA MET A 226 -4.54 11.81 -8.91
C MET A 226 -3.41 12.61 -8.24
N THR A 227 -2.18 12.38 -8.71
CA THR A 227 -0.99 13.11 -8.25
C THR A 227 -1.10 14.60 -8.59
N ALA A 228 -1.61 14.95 -9.76
CA ALA A 228 -1.85 16.32 -10.16
C ALA A 228 -2.92 17.00 -9.28
N GLN A 229 -3.99 16.30 -8.89
CA GLN A 229 -5.03 16.88 -8.02
C GLN A 229 -4.48 17.21 -6.62
N LYS A 230 -3.62 16.33 -6.08
CA LYS A 230 -2.89 16.57 -4.83
C LYS A 230 -1.96 17.79 -4.97
N LYS A 231 -1.14 17.85 -6.03
CA LYS A 231 -0.22 18.98 -6.28
C LYS A 231 -0.95 20.31 -6.46
N ALA A 232 -2.13 20.29 -7.08
CA ALA A 232 -2.99 21.45 -7.24
C ALA A 232 -3.72 21.88 -5.95
N GLY A 233 -3.61 21.10 -4.86
CA GLY A 233 -4.28 21.37 -3.59
C GLY A 233 -5.80 21.17 -3.63
N ARG A 234 -6.34 20.48 -4.64
CA ARG A 234 -7.77 20.14 -4.68
C ARG A 234 -8.12 19.16 -3.57
N VAL A 235 -7.23 18.22 -3.27
CA VAL A 235 -7.26 17.34 -2.10
C VAL A 235 -5.94 17.41 -1.36
N ALA A 236 -5.96 17.22 -0.04
CA ALA A 236 -4.75 17.29 0.79
C ALA A 236 -3.82 16.09 0.54
N ASP A 237 -4.39 14.92 0.24
CA ASP A 237 -3.62 13.74 -0.13
C ASP A 237 -4.47 12.74 -0.94
N ALA A 238 -3.80 11.81 -1.64
CA ALA A 238 -4.39 10.75 -2.46
C ALA A 238 -3.52 9.49 -2.42
N ILE A 239 -4.14 8.30 -2.38
CA ILE A 239 -3.45 7.00 -2.38
C ILE A 239 -4.15 6.04 -3.35
N MET A 240 -3.34 5.19 -3.97
CA MET A 240 -3.78 4.02 -4.72
C MET A 240 -3.03 2.76 -4.27
N PHE A 241 -3.77 1.65 -4.17
CA PHE A 241 -3.26 0.28 -4.10
C PHE A 241 -3.88 -0.55 -5.22
N ALA A 242 -3.13 -1.49 -5.80
CA ALA A 242 -3.74 -2.55 -6.63
C ALA A 242 -4.41 -3.58 -5.71
N ASN A 243 -5.61 -4.02 -6.05
CA ASN A 243 -6.36 -5.03 -5.32
C ASN A 243 -6.22 -6.38 -6.03
N HIS A 244 -6.21 -7.45 -5.24
CA HIS A 244 -6.18 -8.85 -5.65
C HIS A 244 -5.33 -9.15 -6.91
N PRO A 245 -4.05 -8.71 -6.96
CA PRO A 245 -3.29 -8.56 -8.21
C PRO A 245 -3.00 -9.87 -8.94
N ALA A 246 -2.85 -11.00 -8.23
CA ALA A 246 -2.64 -12.30 -8.88
C ALA A 246 -3.93 -13.09 -9.14
N ARG A 247 -5.10 -12.64 -8.67
CA ARG A 247 -6.35 -13.44 -8.66
C ARG A 247 -6.73 -13.93 -10.04
N LYS A 248 -6.72 -13.03 -11.04
CA LYS A 248 -6.94 -13.35 -12.47
C LYS A 248 -5.64 -13.40 -13.28
N GLY A 249 -4.51 -13.07 -12.65
CA GLY A 249 -3.19 -13.02 -13.26
C GLY A 249 -3.08 -12.00 -14.39
N ILE A 250 -3.90 -10.94 -14.40
CA ILE A 250 -3.91 -9.90 -15.44
C ILE A 250 -2.77 -8.91 -15.17
N ASP A 251 -2.65 -8.43 -13.93
CA ASP A 251 -1.65 -7.44 -13.52
C ASP A 251 -0.22 -7.96 -13.77
N SER A 252 0.44 -7.42 -14.79
CA SER A 252 1.77 -7.86 -15.18
C SER A 252 2.88 -7.21 -14.33
N PRO A 253 4.07 -7.83 -14.24
CA PRO A 253 5.21 -7.24 -13.52
C PRO A 253 5.66 -5.89 -14.10
N HIS A 254 5.51 -5.67 -15.41
CA HIS A 254 5.89 -4.39 -16.02
C HIS A 254 4.86 -3.30 -15.76
N GLU A 255 3.56 -3.61 -15.75
CA GLU A 255 2.50 -2.65 -15.41
C GLU A 255 2.62 -2.17 -13.98
N LEU A 256 2.79 -3.09 -13.01
CA LEU A 256 3.04 -2.72 -11.61
C LEU A 256 4.22 -1.75 -11.53
N ARG A 257 5.37 -2.10 -12.14
CA ARG A 257 6.53 -1.21 -12.20
C ARG A 257 6.21 0.15 -12.82
N ALA A 258 5.44 0.17 -13.90
CA ALA A 258 5.06 1.40 -14.60
C ALA A 258 4.16 2.29 -13.73
N TRP A 259 3.15 1.73 -13.06
CA TRP A 259 2.26 2.46 -12.15
C TRP A 259 3.04 3.18 -11.04
N ARG A 260 3.99 2.45 -10.42
CA ARG A 260 4.82 3.03 -9.37
C ARG A 260 5.83 4.04 -9.91
N ASP A 261 6.44 3.79 -11.07
CA ASP A 261 7.39 4.72 -11.69
C ASP A 261 6.68 6.02 -12.16
N ALA A 262 5.40 5.96 -12.55
CA ALA A 262 4.62 7.10 -13.01
C ALA A 262 4.27 8.10 -11.88
N ALA A 263 3.88 7.60 -10.70
CA ALA A 263 3.61 8.46 -9.56
C ALA A 263 4.11 7.89 -8.23
N PRO A 264 5.43 8.00 -7.96
CA PRO A 264 5.99 7.64 -6.67
C PRO A 264 5.29 8.41 -5.55
N GLY A 265 4.68 7.69 -4.61
CA GLY A 265 3.96 8.31 -3.51
C GLY A 265 2.55 8.81 -3.85
N THR A 266 1.92 8.27 -4.90
CA THR A 266 0.46 8.20 -5.06
C THR A 266 0.04 6.74 -5.19
N PHE A 267 0.65 6.00 -6.12
CA PHE A 267 0.61 4.55 -6.12
C PHE A 267 1.63 4.02 -5.10
N VAL A 268 1.15 3.23 -4.15
CA VAL A 268 1.89 2.90 -2.92
C VAL A 268 2.26 1.42 -2.84
N GLY A 269 1.48 0.55 -3.49
CA GLY A 269 1.71 -0.88 -3.46
C GLY A 269 0.47 -1.66 -3.86
N PHE A 270 0.30 -2.84 -3.27
CA PHE A 270 -0.80 -3.73 -3.60
C PHE A 270 -1.29 -4.49 -2.36
N GLU A 271 -2.48 -5.05 -2.47
CA GLU A 271 -3.04 -5.97 -1.52
C GLU A 271 -2.21 -7.25 -1.44
N GLY A 272 -1.46 -7.39 -0.35
CA GLY A 272 -0.64 -8.58 -0.13
C GLY A 272 -1.41 -9.75 0.47
N ALA A 273 -2.54 -9.47 1.14
CA ALA A 273 -3.49 -10.49 1.55
C ALA A 273 -4.91 -10.10 1.08
N PRO A 274 -5.51 -10.91 0.18
CA PRO A 274 -6.85 -10.64 -0.35
C PRO A 274 -7.93 -10.57 0.74
N GLY A 275 -9.02 -9.85 0.47
CA GLY A 275 -10.28 -10.02 1.17
C GLY A 275 -10.94 -11.38 0.93
N HIS A 276 -12.27 -11.48 0.97
CA HIS A 276 -13.03 -12.72 0.69
C HIS A 276 -12.51 -14.00 1.41
N GLN A 277 -11.94 -13.84 2.60
CA GLN A 277 -11.28 -14.94 3.32
C GLN A 277 -12.28 -16.01 3.78
N ALA A 278 -13.58 -15.67 3.90
CA ALA A 278 -14.63 -16.62 4.25
C ALA A 278 -15.13 -17.45 3.06
N SER A 279 -14.69 -17.17 1.81
CA SER A 279 -15.05 -17.95 0.62
C SER A 279 -14.72 -19.44 0.80
N GLN A 280 -13.65 -19.74 1.54
CA GLN A 280 -13.29 -21.10 1.90
C GLN A 280 -14.38 -21.82 2.72
N LEU A 281 -15.08 -21.09 3.62
CA LEU A 281 -16.13 -21.63 4.48
C LEU A 281 -17.43 -21.91 3.72
N SER A 282 -17.67 -21.22 2.60
CA SER A 282 -18.79 -21.44 1.69
C SER A 282 -18.47 -22.43 0.56
N GLY A 283 -17.31 -23.09 0.61
CA GLY A 283 -16.87 -24.09 -0.36
C GLY A 283 -16.15 -23.52 -1.59
N GLY A 284 -15.92 -22.20 -1.62
CA GLY A 284 -15.14 -21.50 -2.64
C GLY A 284 -13.64 -21.50 -2.36
N ALA A 285 -12.89 -20.77 -3.18
CA ALA A 285 -11.46 -20.59 -2.98
C ALA A 285 -11.21 -19.42 -2.02
N ARG A 286 -10.41 -19.62 -0.96
CA ARG A 286 -9.99 -18.55 -0.04
C ARG A 286 -9.44 -17.33 -0.80
N GLY A 287 -10.01 -16.16 -0.54
CA GLY A 287 -9.70 -14.91 -1.25
C GLY A 287 -10.37 -14.75 -2.61
N GLU A 288 -11.21 -15.71 -3.03
CA GLU A 288 -11.67 -15.91 -4.40
C GLU A 288 -10.55 -16.21 -5.41
N TYR A 289 -9.40 -16.66 -4.92
CA TYR A 289 -8.27 -17.09 -5.75
C TYR A 289 -8.52 -18.53 -6.23
N GLY A 290 -9.46 -18.68 -7.16
CA GLY A 290 -9.89 -19.96 -7.72
C GLY A 290 -9.75 -20.08 -9.24
N PHE A 291 -9.32 -19.00 -9.91
CA PHE A 291 -9.25 -18.88 -11.37
C PHE A 291 -8.12 -19.73 -11.98
N ALA A 292 -8.00 -19.65 -13.30
CA ALA A 292 -6.94 -20.26 -14.11
C ALA A 292 -6.54 -19.28 -15.22
N PRO A 293 -5.32 -19.43 -15.81
CA PRO A 293 -4.85 -18.55 -16.87
C PRO A 293 -5.83 -18.46 -18.04
N GLY A 294 -6.12 -17.22 -18.45
CA GLY A 294 -6.93 -16.88 -19.61
C GLY A 294 -6.12 -16.15 -20.69
N SER A 295 -6.82 -15.65 -21.71
CA SER A 295 -6.19 -14.90 -22.81
C SER A 295 -5.62 -13.54 -22.40
N SER A 296 -6.19 -12.94 -21.34
CA SER A 296 -5.73 -11.66 -20.79
C SER A 296 -4.71 -11.84 -19.67
N SER A 297 -4.48 -13.06 -19.20
CA SER A 297 -3.51 -13.30 -18.14
C SER A 297 -2.08 -13.11 -18.65
N PHE A 298 -1.23 -12.51 -17.81
CA PHE A 298 0.20 -12.37 -18.05
C PHE A 298 0.85 -13.74 -18.34
N PRO A 299 1.55 -13.89 -19.49
CA PRO A 299 2.22 -15.14 -19.83
C PRO A 299 3.35 -15.47 -18.84
N GLY A 300 3.32 -16.69 -18.29
CA GLY A 300 4.39 -17.20 -17.42
C GLY A 300 4.03 -17.28 -15.94
N TYR A 301 2.89 -16.71 -15.53
CA TYR A 301 2.35 -16.98 -14.20
C TYR A 301 1.93 -18.44 -14.06
N PRO A 302 2.41 -19.13 -13.01
CA PRO A 302 2.08 -20.54 -12.78
C PRO A 302 0.68 -20.67 -12.19
N ILE A 303 0.08 -21.87 -12.20
CA ILE A 303 -1.29 -22.06 -11.67
C ILE A 303 -1.37 -21.72 -10.17
N GLU A 304 -0.26 -21.89 -9.44
CA GLU A 304 -0.09 -21.55 -8.04
C GLU A 304 -0.26 -20.05 -7.76
N SER A 305 -0.13 -19.18 -8.78
CA SER A 305 -0.37 -17.74 -8.63
C SER A 305 -1.86 -17.38 -8.47
N TYR A 306 -2.73 -18.25 -8.97
CA TYR A 306 -4.20 -18.09 -8.88
C TYR A 306 -4.74 -18.68 -7.58
N ARG A 307 -3.89 -18.94 -6.59
CA ARG A 307 -4.23 -19.48 -5.28
C ARG A 307 -3.63 -18.59 -4.21
N THR A 308 -4.33 -18.44 -3.10
CA THR A 308 -3.72 -17.90 -1.88
C THR A 308 -2.77 -18.92 -1.25
N HIS A 309 -1.79 -18.43 -0.50
CA HIS A 309 -0.87 -19.25 0.27
C HIS A 309 -0.87 -18.73 1.71
N GLY A 310 -1.49 -19.46 2.64
CA GLY A 310 -1.74 -18.97 3.99
C GLY A 310 -2.73 -17.79 4.01
N GLY A 311 -3.57 -17.66 2.99
CA GLY A 311 -4.48 -16.54 2.78
C GLY A 311 -3.84 -15.31 2.15
N PHE A 312 -2.54 -15.33 1.87
CA PHE A 312 -1.82 -14.22 1.23
C PHE A 312 -1.74 -14.42 -0.29
N ASP A 313 -1.70 -13.31 -1.03
CA ASP A 313 -1.45 -13.33 -2.47
C ASP A 313 -0.10 -14.01 -2.77
N TRP A 314 -0.06 -14.82 -3.82
CA TRP A 314 1.14 -15.51 -4.27
C TRP A 314 2.35 -14.57 -4.48
N MET A 315 2.14 -13.36 -4.99
CA MET A 315 3.16 -12.34 -5.19
C MET A 315 3.84 -11.92 -3.87
N THR A 316 3.10 -11.98 -2.76
CA THR A 316 3.58 -11.65 -1.40
C THR A 316 4.20 -12.86 -0.71
N ALA A 317 3.52 -14.01 -0.79
CA ALA A 317 3.88 -15.23 -0.09
C ALA A 317 5.16 -15.88 -0.65
N THR A 318 5.43 -15.70 -1.93
CA THR A 318 6.60 -16.32 -2.59
C THR A 318 7.89 -15.57 -2.26
N VAL A 319 8.70 -16.14 -1.37
CA VAL A 319 10.07 -15.67 -1.13
C VAL A 319 10.89 -15.84 -2.41
N GLY A 320 11.52 -14.75 -2.86
CA GLY A 320 12.20 -14.64 -4.15
C GLY A 320 11.27 -14.41 -5.35
N GLY A 321 9.98 -14.18 -5.11
CA GLY A 321 8.97 -13.86 -6.12
C GLY A 321 8.86 -12.37 -6.46
N LEU A 322 7.68 -11.95 -6.92
CA LEU A 322 7.49 -10.61 -7.48
C LEU A 322 7.75 -9.51 -6.46
N TRP A 323 7.21 -9.60 -5.24
CA TRP A 323 7.40 -8.55 -4.23
C TRP A 323 8.89 -8.35 -3.93
N ASP A 324 9.63 -9.45 -3.74
CA ASP A 324 11.08 -9.40 -3.51
C ASP A 324 11.85 -8.84 -4.72
N SER A 325 11.35 -9.06 -5.94
CA SER A 325 11.89 -8.48 -7.19
C SER A 325 11.72 -6.97 -7.24
N LEU A 326 10.53 -6.48 -6.84
CA LEU A 326 10.23 -5.05 -6.72
C LEU A 326 11.08 -4.39 -5.63
N LEU A 327 11.23 -5.04 -4.47
CA LEU A 327 12.04 -4.56 -3.35
C LEU A 327 13.54 -4.53 -3.65
N ALA A 328 14.04 -5.49 -4.45
CA ALA A 328 15.44 -5.53 -4.88
C ALA A 328 15.83 -4.30 -5.72
N GLU A 329 14.85 -3.60 -6.32
CA GLU A 329 15.11 -2.34 -7.01
C GLU A 329 15.45 -1.17 -6.07
N GLY A 330 15.28 -1.36 -4.77
CA GLY A 330 15.52 -0.33 -3.75
C GLY A 330 14.47 0.78 -3.78
N LYS A 331 13.25 0.46 -4.22
CA LYS A 331 12.15 1.42 -4.37
C LYS A 331 10.99 1.06 -3.40
N PRO A 332 10.25 2.06 -2.88
CA PRO A 332 9.06 1.84 -2.03
C PRO A 332 8.01 0.93 -2.69
N TRP A 333 7.65 -0.16 -2.01
CA TRP A 333 6.70 -1.18 -2.49
C TRP A 333 6.06 -1.91 -1.31
N TRP A 334 4.82 -1.53 -1.01
CA TRP A 334 4.15 -1.93 0.22
C TRP A 334 3.06 -2.95 -0.02
N ILE A 335 2.86 -3.82 0.97
CA ILE A 335 1.68 -4.66 1.04
C ILE A 335 0.68 -4.12 2.07
N THR A 336 -0.59 -4.40 1.80
CA THR A 336 -1.72 -4.22 2.72
C THR A 336 -2.56 -5.50 2.80
N ALA A 337 -3.56 -5.50 3.68
CA ALA A 337 -4.60 -6.52 3.80
C ALA A 337 -5.94 -5.84 4.01
N ASN A 338 -7.01 -6.42 3.46
CA ASN A 338 -8.36 -5.87 3.57
C ASN A 338 -9.39 -7.00 3.73
N SER A 339 -10.66 -6.64 3.90
CA SER A 339 -11.76 -7.61 3.98
C SER A 339 -12.43 -7.88 2.63
N ASP A 340 -12.34 -6.94 1.69
CA ASP A 340 -13.12 -6.90 0.45
C ASP A 340 -14.60 -7.18 0.73
N SER A 341 -15.14 -6.52 1.77
CA SER A 341 -16.41 -6.90 2.37
C SER A 341 -17.59 -6.41 1.55
N HIS A 342 -18.29 -7.35 0.92
CA HIS A 342 -19.51 -7.14 0.14
C HIS A 342 -20.73 -7.73 0.85
N GLN A 343 -20.65 -9.03 1.17
CA GLN A 343 -21.69 -9.86 1.77
C GLN A 343 -21.07 -10.84 2.78
N VAL A 344 -21.46 -10.73 4.05
CA VAL A 344 -20.77 -11.47 5.12
C VAL A 344 -21.34 -12.87 5.33
N PHE A 345 -20.43 -13.86 5.40
CA PHE A 345 -20.74 -15.24 5.76
C PHE A 345 -21.36 -15.34 7.15
N GLY A 346 -22.50 -16.02 7.23
CA GLY A 346 -23.22 -16.28 8.47
C GLY A 346 -24.09 -15.12 8.96
N ASP A 347 -24.06 -13.96 8.30
CA ASP A 347 -24.95 -12.84 8.62
C ASP A 347 -26.38 -13.11 8.13
N THR A 348 -27.36 -12.40 8.68
CA THR A 348 -28.80 -12.64 8.38
C THR A 348 -29.42 -11.59 7.46
N LEU A 349 -28.70 -10.50 7.19
CA LEU A 349 -29.17 -9.43 6.33
C LEU A 349 -29.24 -9.88 4.86
N VAL A 350 -30.29 -9.47 4.17
CA VAL A 350 -30.53 -9.72 2.72
C VAL A 350 -31.09 -8.47 2.05
N ARG A 351 -31.01 -8.42 0.71
CA ARG A 351 -31.67 -7.38 -0.07
C ARG A 351 -33.20 -7.57 0.01
N PRO A 352 -34.01 -6.49 0.03
CA PRO A 352 -35.46 -6.62 0.01
C PRO A 352 -35.95 -7.33 -1.26
N THR A 353 -36.91 -8.26 -1.11
CA THR A 353 -37.46 -9.04 -2.21
C THR A 353 -38.06 -8.14 -3.31
N GLY A 354 -37.66 -8.37 -4.56
CA GLY A 354 -38.14 -7.60 -5.72
C GLY A 354 -37.38 -6.30 -5.96
N GLN A 355 -36.31 -6.06 -5.18
CA GLN A 355 -35.39 -4.92 -5.29
C GLN A 355 -33.94 -5.40 -5.15
N ASP A 356 -33.67 -6.62 -5.62
CA ASP A 356 -32.46 -7.40 -5.34
C ASP A 356 -31.67 -7.79 -6.60
N ASP A 357 -32.12 -7.37 -7.79
CA ASP A 357 -31.52 -7.70 -9.08
C ASP A 357 -30.71 -6.56 -9.71
N GLN A 358 -30.01 -6.87 -10.81
CA GLN A 358 -29.18 -5.89 -11.52
C GLN A 358 -30.02 -4.76 -12.15
N ALA A 359 -31.24 -5.07 -12.61
CA ALA A 359 -32.11 -4.07 -13.23
C ALA A 359 -32.52 -2.98 -12.24
N TRP A 360 -32.76 -3.35 -10.97
CA TRP A 360 -32.96 -2.39 -9.90
C TRP A 360 -31.72 -1.52 -9.70
N PHE A 361 -30.54 -2.13 -9.57
CA PHE A 361 -29.30 -1.40 -9.35
C PHE A 361 -29.01 -0.42 -10.49
N ASP A 362 -29.11 -0.86 -11.75
CA ASP A 362 -28.86 -0.01 -12.92
C ASP A 362 -29.80 1.21 -12.97
N ALA A 363 -31.03 1.05 -12.49
CA ALA A 363 -32.03 2.13 -12.45
C ALA A 363 -31.81 3.13 -11.30
N HIS A 364 -31.22 2.70 -10.18
CA HIS A 364 -31.16 3.51 -8.95
C HIS A 364 -29.74 3.87 -8.49
N GLY A 365 -28.71 3.17 -8.97
CA GLY A 365 -27.31 3.31 -8.55
C GLY A 365 -27.03 2.80 -7.14
N GLN A 366 -27.99 2.10 -6.52
CA GLN A 366 -27.87 1.46 -5.21
C GLN A 366 -28.98 0.43 -4.98
N TYR A 367 -28.75 -0.49 -4.06
CA TYR A 367 -29.80 -1.28 -3.43
C TYR A 367 -30.46 -0.56 -2.26
N PRO A 368 -31.69 -0.90 -1.89
CA PRO A 368 -32.32 -0.38 -0.68
C PRO A 368 -31.64 -0.93 0.57
N ASP A 369 -31.89 -0.27 1.70
CA ASP A 369 -31.39 -0.70 3.01
C ASP A 369 -31.70 -2.20 3.25
N PRO A 370 -30.70 -3.00 3.67
CA PRO A 370 -30.89 -4.43 3.83
C PRO A 370 -31.83 -4.75 5.00
N VAL A 371 -32.54 -5.88 4.87
CA VAL A 371 -33.50 -6.35 5.86
C VAL A 371 -33.03 -7.66 6.49
N ASP A 372 -33.39 -7.88 7.76
CA ASP A 372 -33.07 -9.12 8.45
C ASP A 372 -34.02 -10.24 8.00
N SER A 373 -33.46 -11.28 7.39
CA SER A 373 -34.22 -12.48 7.02
C SER A 373 -34.48 -13.43 8.20
N GLY A 374 -33.80 -13.22 9.33
CA GLY A 374 -33.77 -14.15 10.47
C GLY A 374 -33.01 -15.46 10.18
N THR A 375 -32.39 -15.59 9.01
CA THR A 375 -31.70 -16.81 8.55
C THR A 375 -30.26 -16.51 8.18
N ALA A 376 -29.32 -17.25 8.77
CA ALA A 376 -27.89 -17.11 8.46
C ALA A 376 -27.58 -17.49 7.01
N GLN A 377 -26.86 -16.62 6.31
CA GLN A 377 -26.48 -16.79 4.90
C GLN A 377 -25.07 -17.41 4.80
N THR A 378 -24.98 -18.70 4.51
CA THR A 378 -23.71 -19.46 4.48
C THR A 378 -23.10 -19.60 3.08
N ASN A 379 -23.72 -19.01 2.07
CA ASN A 379 -23.28 -19.02 0.67
C ASN A 379 -22.49 -17.75 0.28
N ARG A 380 -21.90 -17.06 1.26
CA ARG A 380 -21.20 -15.78 1.11
C ARG A 380 -19.71 -15.93 1.35
N ALA A 381 -18.93 -14.99 0.83
CA ALA A 381 -17.47 -15.09 0.77
C ALA A 381 -16.74 -14.25 1.83
N ASP A 382 -17.44 -13.36 2.55
CA ASP A 382 -16.72 -12.29 3.25
C ASP A 382 -16.82 -12.40 4.76
N PHE A 383 -15.87 -11.73 5.40
CA PHE A 383 -16.00 -11.29 6.78
C PHE A 383 -16.25 -9.78 6.82
N PHE A 384 -16.75 -9.28 7.95
CA PHE A 384 -16.81 -7.84 8.18
C PHE A 384 -15.39 -7.22 8.24
N PRO A 385 -15.25 -5.92 7.97
CA PRO A 385 -13.99 -5.20 8.12
C PRO A 385 -13.37 -5.40 9.51
N GLY A 386 -12.09 -5.76 9.56
CA GLY A 386 -11.36 -6.02 10.81
C GLY A 386 -11.70 -7.32 11.53
N TYR A 387 -12.69 -8.09 11.06
CA TYR A 387 -13.08 -9.35 11.68
C TYR A 387 -11.99 -10.41 11.57
N TYR A 388 -11.28 -10.43 10.43
CA TYR A 388 -10.26 -11.43 10.12
C TYR A 388 -8.95 -10.77 9.66
N SER A 389 -9.00 -9.95 8.61
CA SER A 389 -7.85 -9.24 8.04
C SER A 389 -7.70 -7.84 8.60
N ARG A 390 -6.48 -7.38 8.85
CA ARG A 390 -6.19 -6.01 9.30
C ARG A 390 -4.90 -5.47 8.69
N THR A 391 -4.93 -4.21 8.28
CA THR A 391 -3.74 -3.40 7.99
C THR A 391 -3.43 -2.49 9.16
N HIS A 392 -2.25 -2.62 9.76
CA HIS A 392 -1.80 -1.79 10.88
C HIS A 392 -0.82 -0.74 10.37
N VAL A 393 -1.14 0.54 10.58
CA VAL A 393 -0.35 1.67 10.09
C VAL A 393 0.29 2.41 11.26
N GLY A 394 1.62 2.46 11.30
CA GLY A 394 2.37 3.19 12.32
C GLY A 394 2.31 4.70 12.09
N VAL A 395 1.75 5.42 13.06
CA VAL A 395 1.56 6.89 13.04
C VAL A 395 2.10 7.53 14.32
N THR A 396 2.49 8.80 14.24
CA THR A 396 2.90 9.60 15.41
C THR A 396 1.75 10.40 16.02
N SER A 397 0.61 10.45 15.34
CA SER A 397 -0.62 11.07 15.82
C SER A 397 -1.84 10.48 15.11
N PHE A 398 -2.99 10.51 15.76
CA PHE A 398 -4.25 10.05 15.17
C PHE A 398 -4.80 11.08 14.17
N GLY A 399 -5.17 10.63 12.97
CA GLY A 399 -5.87 11.47 11.99
C GLY A 399 -5.76 10.94 10.56
N TYR A 400 -6.60 11.48 9.67
CA TYR A 400 -6.64 11.07 8.25
C TYR A 400 -5.28 11.21 7.54
N LEU A 401 -4.63 12.38 7.64
CA LEU A 401 -3.34 12.62 7.00
C LEU A 401 -2.20 11.79 7.64
N PRO A 402 -2.10 11.64 8.97
CA PRO A 402 -1.15 10.69 9.57
C PRO A 402 -1.28 9.25 9.05
N VAL A 403 -2.50 8.71 8.92
CA VAL A 403 -2.72 7.37 8.35
C VAL A 403 -2.22 7.30 6.91
N MET A 404 -2.60 8.28 6.07
CA MET A 404 -2.14 8.31 4.67
C MET A 404 -0.61 8.45 4.55
N ALA A 405 0.01 9.24 5.42
CA ALA A 405 1.46 9.38 5.48
C ALA A 405 2.15 8.07 5.91
N GLY A 406 1.61 7.37 6.91
CA GLY A 406 2.12 6.07 7.37
C GLY A 406 2.01 4.98 6.30
N LEU A 407 0.86 4.91 5.62
CA LEU A 407 0.66 4.02 4.47
C LEU A 407 1.70 4.31 3.38
N ARG A 408 1.89 5.58 3.01
CA ARG A 408 2.86 6.00 2.00
C ARG A 408 4.31 5.69 2.40
N ALA A 409 4.64 5.83 3.68
CA ALA A 409 5.95 5.54 4.22
C ALA A 409 6.23 4.05 4.34
N GLY A 410 5.20 3.19 4.26
CA GLY A 410 5.36 1.75 4.39
C GLY A 410 5.57 1.29 5.83
N ASN A 411 5.26 2.13 6.82
CA ASN A 411 5.27 1.76 8.24
C ASN A 411 4.04 0.90 8.55
N VAL A 412 4.00 -0.30 7.97
CA VAL A 412 2.82 -1.15 7.90
C VAL A 412 3.17 -2.60 8.19
N TRP A 413 2.30 -3.26 8.94
CA TRP A 413 2.22 -4.71 9.03
C TRP A 413 0.77 -5.15 8.92
N VAL A 414 0.57 -6.40 8.54
CA VAL A 414 -0.75 -6.96 8.27
C VAL A 414 -0.89 -8.31 8.94
N ASP A 415 -2.10 -8.67 9.36
CA ASP A 415 -2.34 -9.97 9.97
C ASP A 415 -3.72 -10.55 9.68
N HIS A 416 -3.77 -11.87 9.83
CA HIS A 416 -4.98 -12.67 9.84
C HIS A 416 -5.32 -13.19 11.24
N GLY A 417 -6.61 -13.14 11.57
CA GLY A 417 -7.19 -13.82 12.72
C GLY A 417 -6.66 -13.33 14.07
N GLN A 418 -6.17 -12.09 14.13
CA GLN A 418 -5.60 -11.49 15.34
C GLN A 418 -4.45 -12.32 15.92
N LEU A 419 -3.57 -12.86 15.06
CA LEU A 419 -2.49 -13.75 15.46
C LEU A 419 -1.56 -13.12 16.52
N ILE A 420 -1.34 -11.81 16.43
CA ILE A 420 -0.59 -11.00 17.38
C ILE A 420 -1.35 -9.70 17.68
N ASP A 421 -1.09 -9.10 18.84
CA ASP A 421 -1.64 -7.78 19.20
C ASP A 421 -0.76 -6.63 18.70
N GLY A 422 0.54 -6.87 18.49
CA GLY A 422 1.43 -5.83 17.98
C GLY A 422 2.84 -6.32 17.66
N ILE A 423 3.52 -5.55 16.80
CA ILE A 423 4.93 -5.75 16.48
C ILE A 423 5.65 -4.41 16.36
N ALA A 424 6.85 -4.35 16.93
CA ALA A 424 7.82 -3.28 16.71
C ALA A 424 9.09 -3.91 16.18
N ALA A 425 9.42 -3.65 14.92
CA ALA A 425 10.65 -4.11 14.28
C ALA A 425 11.54 -2.91 13.96
N LYS A 426 12.82 -3.04 14.29
CA LYS A 426 13.82 -2.02 13.97
C LYS A 426 15.16 -2.63 13.63
N VAL A 427 15.90 -1.90 12.83
CA VAL A 427 17.28 -2.20 12.50
C VAL A 427 18.16 -1.12 13.09
N ARG A 428 19.19 -1.52 13.84
CA ARG A 428 20.08 -0.63 14.59
C ARG A 428 21.54 -0.81 14.17
N HIS A 429 22.22 0.31 13.96
CA HIS A 429 23.67 0.32 13.77
C HIS A 429 24.42 0.05 15.09
N ARG A 430 25.49 -0.74 15.03
CA ARG A 430 26.37 -1.05 16.16
C ARG A 430 27.81 -0.64 15.85
N GLY A 431 28.21 0.58 16.24
CA GLY A 431 29.59 1.07 16.16
C GLY A 431 29.82 2.37 16.93
N PRO A 432 31.06 2.90 16.98
CA PRO A 432 31.37 4.19 17.61
C PRO A 432 30.74 5.35 16.82
N GLY A 433 29.80 6.08 17.42
CA GLY A 433 29.03 7.14 16.76
C GLY A 433 27.56 7.12 17.17
N ALA A 434 26.76 8.06 16.65
CA ALA A 434 25.33 8.15 16.94
C ALA A 434 24.62 6.82 16.63
N GLN A 435 23.77 6.35 17.56
CA GLN A 435 22.91 5.18 17.38
C GLN A 435 21.84 5.52 16.34
N THR A 436 22.03 5.14 15.09
CA THR A 436 21.01 5.28 14.05
C THR A 436 20.14 4.03 14.01
N THR A 437 18.83 4.24 13.90
CA THR A 437 17.81 3.20 13.79
C THR A 437 16.92 3.46 12.57
N ALA A 438 16.31 2.40 12.05
CA ALA A 438 15.23 2.47 11.08
C ALA A 438 14.16 1.44 11.46
N THR A 439 12.89 1.78 11.24
CA THR A 439 11.75 0.85 11.42
C THR A 439 11.13 0.51 10.06
N LEU A 440 9.97 -0.16 10.05
CA LEU A 440 9.23 -0.58 8.86
C LEU A 440 9.09 0.59 7.86
N GLY A 441 9.37 0.33 6.59
CA GLY A 441 9.41 1.34 5.52
C GLY A 441 10.66 2.21 5.49
N GLY A 442 11.45 2.21 6.57
CA GLY A 442 12.63 3.06 6.75
C GLY A 442 13.93 2.48 6.19
N VAL A 443 14.95 3.34 6.12
CA VAL A 443 16.29 3.01 5.63
C VAL A 443 17.33 3.31 6.71
N LEU A 444 18.12 2.31 7.08
CA LEU A 444 19.34 2.49 7.88
C LEU A 444 20.55 2.60 6.95
N THR A 445 21.32 3.69 7.06
CA THR A 445 22.61 3.80 6.39
C THR A 445 23.72 3.19 7.24
N ALA A 446 24.55 2.33 6.65
CA ALA A 446 25.71 1.70 7.27
C ALA A 446 26.93 1.80 6.33
N ARG A 447 28.15 1.71 6.86
CA ARG A 447 29.37 1.58 6.07
C ARG A 447 29.67 0.12 5.80
N ARG A 448 30.45 -0.14 4.76
CA ARG A 448 30.96 -1.49 4.49
C ARG A 448 31.72 -2.04 5.71
N GLY A 449 31.37 -3.25 6.12
CA GLY A 449 31.96 -3.93 7.28
C GLY A 449 31.33 -3.56 8.62
N ASP A 450 30.35 -2.65 8.63
CA ASP A 450 29.62 -2.31 9.85
C ASP A 450 28.78 -3.49 10.36
N ARG A 451 28.40 -3.38 11.63
CA ARG A 451 27.50 -4.32 12.31
C ARG A 451 26.14 -3.71 12.44
N VAL A 452 25.13 -4.52 12.15
CA VAL A 452 23.73 -4.12 12.20
C VAL A 452 22.92 -5.20 12.92
N ASP A 453 22.07 -4.80 13.86
CA ASP A 453 21.18 -5.69 14.59
C ASP A 453 19.73 -5.43 14.15
N LEU A 454 19.03 -6.48 13.72
CA LEU A 454 17.57 -6.50 13.71
C LEU A 454 17.10 -6.79 15.14
N GLU A 455 16.17 -5.99 15.64
CA GLU A 455 15.53 -6.14 16.94
C GLU A 455 14.02 -6.12 16.70
N VAL A 456 13.32 -7.15 17.17
CA VAL A 456 11.88 -7.32 16.98
C VAL A 456 11.24 -7.58 18.34
N THR A 457 10.24 -6.79 18.69
CA THR A 457 9.38 -7.00 19.85
C THR A 457 7.97 -7.32 19.37
N ILE A 458 7.39 -8.40 19.87
CA ILE A 458 6.05 -8.87 19.50
C ILE A 458 5.21 -8.97 20.77
N ASP A 459 4.06 -8.34 20.76
CA ASP A 459 3.00 -8.53 21.74
C ASP A 459 2.10 -9.67 21.25
N LEU A 460 2.17 -10.82 21.93
CA LEU A 460 1.41 -12.01 21.60
C LEU A 460 -0.08 -11.81 21.93
N ALA A 461 -0.95 -12.48 21.18
CA ALA A 461 -2.40 -12.40 21.37
C ALA A 461 -2.81 -12.56 22.84
N SER A 462 -3.50 -11.55 23.36
CA SER A 462 -3.94 -11.45 24.75
C SER A 462 -5.42 -11.83 24.94
N ARG A 463 -6.09 -12.26 23.87
CA ARG A 463 -7.53 -12.53 23.81
C ARG A 463 -7.85 -13.54 22.71
N PRO A 464 -9.00 -14.22 22.78
CA PRO A 464 -9.51 -14.98 21.65
C PRO A 464 -9.74 -14.10 20.43
N ASN A 465 -9.54 -14.65 19.24
CA ASN A 465 -9.95 -14.03 17.99
C ASN A 465 -11.47 -14.14 17.79
N ASN A 466 -11.97 -13.59 16.68
CA ASN A 466 -13.40 -13.58 16.40
C ASN A 466 -14.00 -14.96 16.05
N ASN A 467 -13.17 -16.02 15.88
CA ASN A 467 -13.64 -17.41 15.83
C ASN A 467 -13.78 -18.05 17.22
N GLY A 468 -13.36 -17.35 18.28
CA GLY A 468 -13.33 -17.87 19.65
C GLY A 468 -12.06 -18.67 19.98
N ASP A 469 -11.11 -18.78 19.05
CA ASP A 469 -9.83 -19.45 19.29
C ASP A 469 -8.84 -18.51 19.97
N TRP A 470 -7.95 -19.04 20.81
CA TRP A 470 -6.79 -18.29 21.28
C TRP A 470 -5.63 -18.46 20.27
N PRO A 471 -5.29 -17.45 19.46
CA PRO A 471 -4.23 -17.57 18.47
C PRO A 471 -2.88 -17.76 19.15
N LEU A 472 -2.03 -18.62 18.59
CA LEU A 472 -0.70 -18.87 19.12
C LEU A 472 0.32 -18.70 18.00
N LEU A 473 1.09 -17.61 18.05
CA LEU A 473 2.28 -17.46 17.21
C LEU A 473 3.27 -18.58 17.54
N LYS A 474 3.73 -19.31 16.52
CA LYS A 474 4.68 -20.42 16.65
C LYS A 474 6.01 -20.18 16.00
N ARG A 475 6.06 -19.42 14.91
CA ARG A 475 7.31 -19.14 14.22
C ARG A 475 7.33 -17.74 13.65
N VAL A 476 8.51 -17.13 13.64
CA VAL A 476 8.78 -15.86 12.95
C VAL A 476 9.99 -16.04 12.05
N ASP A 477 9.81 -15.79 10.75
CA ASP A 477 10.86 -15.87 9.74
C ASP A 477 11.39 -14.47 9.43
N VAL A 478 12.72 -14.35 9.33
CA VAL A 478 13.41 -13.19 8.78
C VAL A 478 13.80 -13.49 7.34
N ILE A 479 13.26 -12.72 6.41
CA ILE A 479 13.57 -12.83 4.98
C ILE A 479 14.49 -11.68 4.60
N ARG A 480 15.56 -11.97 3.87
CA ARG A 480 16.52 -10.97 3.37
C ARG A 480 16.76 -11.14 1.88
N GLY A 481 16.65 -10.05 1.12
CA GLY A 481 17.13 -9.95 -0.25
C GLY A 481 18.11 -8.79 -0.45
N PHE A 482 19.02 -8.90 -1.43
CA PHE A 482 19.96 -7.83 -1.76
C PHE A 482 19.31 -6.79 -2.68
N LEU A 483 19.75 -5.53 -2.54
CA LEU A 483 19.43 -4.51 -3.53
C LEU A 483 20.31 -4.71 -4.77
N THR A 484 19.66 -4.84 -5.91
CA THR A 484 20.27 -5.00 -7.24
C THR A 484 20.08 -3.77 -8.11
N GLY A 485 19.18 -2.85 -7.73
CA GLY A 485 18.77 -1.74 -8.57
C GLY A 485 17.69 -2.16 -9.56
N ALA A 486 17.30 -1.23 -10.44
CA ALA A 486 16.19 -1.43 -11.37
C ALA A 486 16.37 -2.70 -12.21
N ALA A 487 15.29 -3.47 -12.36
CA ALA A 487 15.29 -4.66 -13.20
C ALA A 487 15.56 -4.29 -14.67
N THR A 488 16.47 -5.02 -15.32
CA THR A 488 16.71 -4.90 -16.77
C THR A 488 15.56 -5.46 -17.59
N ASP A 489 14.98 -6.57 -17.13
CA ASP A 489 13.75 -7.15 -17.66
C ASP A 489 12.58 -6.66 -16.81
N LYS A 490 11.68 -5.88 -17.39
CA LYS A 490 10.52 -5.32 -16.67
C LYS A 490 9.47 -6.37 -16.34
N ASP A 491 9.50 -7.52 -17.02
CA ASP A 491 8.63 -8.66 -16.78
C ASP A 491 9.17 -9.63 -15.74
N THR A 492 10.39 -9.40 -15.22
CA THR A 492 10.93 -10.29 -14.20
C THR A 492 10.11 -10.22 -12.91
N PHE A 493 9.75 -11.38 -12.38
CA PHE A 493 9.12 -11.53 -11.08
C PHE A 493 9.97 -12.40 -10.15
N HIS A 494 11.28 -12.44 -10.38
CA HIS A 494 12.22 -13.22 -9.57
C HIS A 494 13.26 -12.33 -8.89
N ALA A 495 13.64 -12.72 -7.67
CA ALA A 495 14.71 -12.14 -6.89
C ALA A 495 15.59 -13.25 -6.28
N PRO A 496 16.57 -13.79 -7.03
CA PRO A 496 17.35 -14.97 -6.62
C PRO A 496 18.17 -14.81 -5.34
N SER A 497 18.33 -13.58 -4.84
CA SER A 497 19.06 -13.31 -3.60
C SER A 497 18.20 -13.33 -2.35
N ALA A 498 16.86 -13.33 -2.50
CA ALA A 498 15.94 -13.37 -1.39
C ALA A 498 15.84 -14.79 -0.84
N ALA A 499 15.94 -14.93 0.48
CA ALA A 499 15.74 -16.18 1.19
C ALA A 499 15.35 -15.91 2.64
N VAL A 500 14.72 -16.90 3.28
CA VAL A 500 14.62 -16.97 4.74
C VAL A 500 16.04 -17.17 5.29
N VAL A 501 16.51 -16.22 6.09
CA VAL A 501 17.87 -16.24 6.66
C VAL A 501 17.91 -16.63 8.14
N GLU A 502 16.76 -16.60 8.83
CA GLU A 502 16.60 -17.02 10.20
C GLU A 502 15.12 -17.35 10.46
N SER A 503 14.85 -18.37 11.29
CA SER A 503 13.51 -18.71 11.77
C SER A 503 13.55 -18.89 13.29
N PHE A 504 12.73 -18.12 14.00
CA PHE A 504 12.63 -18.16 15.45
C PHE A 504 11.40 -18.97 15.88
N ASP A 505 11.60 -20.00 16.69
CA ASP A 505 10.52 -20.74 17.34
C ASP A 505 9.98 -19.96 18.56
N ILE A 506 8.66 -19.81 18.61
CA ILE A 506 7.94 -19.12 19.68
C ILE A 506 7.23 -20.14 20.56
N THR A 507 7.79 -20.36 21.75
CA THR A 507 7.22 -21.29 22.75
C THR A 507 6.34 -20.57 23.77
N GLN A 508 6.54 -19.25 23.94
CA GLN A 508 5.73 -18.41 24.81
C GLN A 508 4.32 -18.25 24.24
N LYS A 509 3.30 -18.28 25.12
CA LYS A 509 1.89 -18.28 24.71
C LYS A 509 1.17 -16.94 24.90
N ALA A 510 1.72 -16.04 25.70
CA ALA A 510 1.11 -14.76 26.06
C ALA A 510 2.17 -13.75 26.47
N GLY A 511 1.83 -12.46 26.48
CA GLY A 511 2.74 -11.38 26.83
C GLY A 511 3.69 -11.03 25.69
N ARG A 512 4.87 -10.51 26.02
CA ARG A 512 5.81 -9.95 25.06
C ARG A 512 7.00 -10.87 24.79
N VAL A 513 7.39 -11.01 23.53
CA VAL A 513 8.60 -11.72 23.08
C VAL A 513 9.55 -10.75 22.39
N THR A 514 10.87 -10.94 22.56
CA THR A 514 11.89 -10.17 21.85
C THR A 514 12.81 -11.10 21.09
N LEU A 515 13.04 -10.80 19.81
CA LEU A 515 13.88 -11.52 18.87
C LEU A 515 15.01 -10.60 18.42
N SER A 516 16.19 -11.16 18.14
CA SER A 516 17.29 -10.38 17.56
C SER A 516 18.13 -11.21 16.62
N LEU A 517 18.53 -10.59 15.50
CA LEU A 517 19.43 -11.17 14.52
C LEU A 517 20.55 -10.16 14.21
N ARG A 518 21.80 -10.60 14.33
CA ARG A 518 22.97 -9.75 14.08
C ARG A 518 23.62 -10.03 12.72
N PHE A 519 23.74 -8.99 11.92
CA PHE A 519 24.55 -8.95 10.69
C PHE A 519 25.95 -8.42 11.02
N LYS A 520 26.94 -9.32 11.09
CA LYS A 520 28.29 -9.03 11.61
C LYS A 520 29.21 -8.24 10.67
N SER A 521 28.94 -8.30 9.37
CA SER A 521 29.71 -7.59 8.33
C SER A 521 28.75 -7.25 7.20
N VAL A 522 28.27 -6.00 7.17
CA VAL A 522 27.39 -5.52 6.12
C VAL A 522 28.25 -5.14 4.91
N GLU A 523 28.23 -5.95 3.87
CA GLU A 523 29.04 -5.71 2.65
C GLU A 523 28.26 -5.07 1.50
N ARG A 524 26.94 -5.30 1.48
CA ARG A 524 26.02 -4.93 0.40
C ARG A 524 24.73 -4.43 0.99
N SER A 525 24.05 -3.53 0.28
CA SER A 525 22.72 -3.09 0.65
C SER A 525 21.71 -4.23 0.54
N PHE A 526 20.78 -4.33 1.49
CA PHE A 526 19.74 -5.35 1.53
C PHE A 526 18.45 -4.79 2.15
N TYR A 527 17.35 -5.53 2.01
CA TYR A 527 16.14 -5.33 2.79
C TYR A 527 15.90 -6.53 3.70
N LEU A 528 15.14 -6.30 4.77
CA LEU A 528 14.62 -7.31 5.67
C LEU A 528 13.11 -7.19 5.72
N ARG A 529 12.39 -8.28 5.55
CA ARG A 529 10.95 -8.38 5.85
C ARG A 529 10.70 -9.56 6.77
N LEU A 530 9.66 -9.44 7.59
CA LEU A 530 9.28 -10.45 8.56
C LEU A 530 7.93 -11.04 8.19
N ARG A 531 7.76 -12.33 8.46
CA ARG A 531 6.45 -12.97 8.55
C ARG A 531 6.40 -13.88 9.76
N GLY A 532 5.22 -14.13 10.30
CA GLY A 532 5.04 -15.14 11.35
C GLY A 532 3.77 -15.93 11.17
N THR A 533 3.72 -17.10 11.79
CA THR A 533 2.65 -18.09 11.59
C THR A 533 2.31 -18.85 12.86
N ASP A 534 1.08 -19.35 12.94
CA ASP A 534 0.68 -20.37 13.91
C ASP A 534 1.25 -21.77 13.62
N ALA A 535 1.96 -21.92 12.50
CA ALA A 535 2.64 -23.12 12.01
C ALA A 535 1.73 -24.35 11.84
N ARG A 536 0.41 -24.15 11.68
CA ARG A 536 -0.53 -25.27 11.48
C ARG A 536 -0.50 -25.79 10.05
N ARG A 537 -0.25 -24.92 9.08
CA ARG A 537 -0.23 -25.24 7.65
C ARG A 537 0.99 -24.62 6.98
N THR A 538 2.01 -25.43 6.80
CA THR A 538 3.26 -25.03 6.17
C THR A 538 3.66 -25.99 5.06
N ALA A 539 4.46 -25.51 4.11
CA ALA A 539 5.03 -26.29 3.03
C ALA A 539 6.39 -25.73 2.65
N THR A 540 7.21 -26.49 1.93
CA THR A 540 8.38 -25.89 1.27
C THR A 540 7.91 -24.84 0.27
N GLY A 541 8.49 -23.64 0.33
CA GLY A 541 8.09 -22.55 -0.55
C GLY A 541 8.38 -22.86 -2.03
N LEU A 542 7.70 -22.15 -2.92
CA LEU A 542 7.65 -22.47 -4.35
C LEU A 542 9.01 -22.46 -5.07
N LEU A 543 9.97 -21.68 -4.57
CA LEU A 543 11.34 -21.63 -5.11
C LEU A 543 12.30 -22.61 -4.40
N GLY A 544 11.77 -23.52 -3.58
CA GLY A 544 12.47 -24.65 -2.97
C GLY A 544 13.00 -24.37 -1.56
N ALA A 545 13.35 -25.46 -0.86
CA ALA A 545 13.68 -25.44 0.57
C ALA A 545 14.94 -24.64 0.95
N LYS A 546 15.80 -24.33 -0.02
CA LYS A 546 16.97 -23.45 0.19
C LYS A 546 16.58 -21.98 0.28
N VAL A 547 15.46 -21.60 -0.34
CA VAL A 547 14.93 -20.24 -0.35
C VAL A 547 13.96 -20.07 0.80
N ASP A 548 13.04 -21.03 0.93
CA ASP A 548 12.01 -21.03 1.95
C ASP A 548 11.70 -22.48 2.38
N PRO A 549 12.29 -22.96 3.50
CA PRO A 549 12.14 -24.36 3.91
C PRO A 549 10.73 -24.71 4.37
N GLU A 550 10.00 -23.74 4.94
CA GLU A 550 8.74 -23.99 5.64
C GLU A 550 7.76 -22.81 5.49
N GLY A 551 7.57 -22.32 4.26
CA GLY A 551 6.63 -21.27 3.91
C GLY A 551 5.14 -21.62 4.07
N PRO A 552 4.24 -20.68 3.72
CA PRO A 552 2.81 -20.93 3.74
C PRO A 552 2.45 -22.04 2.74
N ALA A 553 1.59 -22.97 3.17
CA ALA A 553 1.04 -23.95 2.25
C ALA A 553 0.03 -23.27 1.31
N MET A 554 -0.03 -23.74 0.07
CA MET A 554 -1.05 -23.31 -0.88
C MET A 554 -2.45 -23.69 -0.36
N ASP A 555 -3.37 -22.73 -0.42
CA ASP A 555 -4.78 -22.96 -0.10
C ASP A 555 -5.43 -23.80 -1.21
N VAL A 556 -6.22 -24.80 -0.80
CA VAL A 556 -6.95 -25.68 -1.73
C VAL A 556 -8.42 -25.27 -1.69
N PRO A 557 -9.05 -24.89 -2.82
CA PRO A 557 -10.43 -24.41 -2.82
C PRO A 557 -11.41 -25.35 -2.10
N GLY A 558 -12.22 -24.79 -1.20
CA GLY A 558 -13.26 -25.48 -0.44
C GLY A 558 -12.78 -26.47 0.63
N VAL A 559 -11.48 -26.49 0.97
CA VAL A 559 -10.88 -27.43 1.93
C VAL A 559 -10.36 -26.73 3.17
N GLY A 560 -10.96 -27.01 4.34
CA GLY A 560 -10.50 -26.49 5.63
C GLY A 560 -11.07 -25.12 5.96
N SER A 561 -10.48 -24.46 6.96
CA SER A 561 -10.94 -23.15 7.46
C SER A 561 -9.81 -22.10 7.40
N PRO A 562 -10.11 -20.83 7.07
CA PRO A 562 -9.11 -19.76 7.12
C PRO A 562 -8.57 -19.54 8.55
N TRP A 563 -9.29 -19.98 9.58
CA TRP A 563 -8.87 -19.88 10.99
C TRP A 563 -7.83 -20.93 11.40
N GLU A 564 -7.55 -21.91 10.53
CA GLU A 564 -6.54 -22.95 10.75
C GLU A 564 -5.19 -22.61 10.12
N ASP A 565 -5.04 -21.40 9.57
CA ASP A 565 -3.89 -20.97 8.80
C ASP A 565 -3.65 -19.47 8.94
N LEU A 566 -3.12 -19.07 10.09
CA LEU A 566 -2.93 -17.66 10.43
C LEU A 566 -1.49 -17.22 10.18
N TRP A 567 -1.36 -16.06 9.53
CA TRP A 567 -0.09 -15.42 9.24
C TRP A 567 -0.14 -13.92 9.51
N PHE A 568 1.01 -13.34 9.84
CA PHE A 568 1.25 -11.91 9.74
C PHE A 568 2.45 -11.63 8.84
N TYR A 569 2.46 -10.48 8.18
CA TYR A 569 3.59 -9.99 7.37
C TYR A 569 3.89 -8.53 7.70
N THR A 570 5.14 -8.13 7.54
CA THR A 570 5.60 -6.74 7.71
C THR A 570 6.13 -6.20 6.40
N ASN A 571 5.95 -4.91 6.15
CA ASN A 571 6.72 -4.22 5.13
C ASN A 571 8.22 -4.19 5.49
N PRO A 572 9.11 -4.01 4.52
CA PRO A 572 10.53 -4.18 4.78
C PRO A 572 11.18 -2.99 5.51
N ILE A 573 12.33 -3.28 6.12
CA ILE A 573 13.32 -2.29 6.56
C ILE A 573 14.55 -2.44 5.66
N TRP A 574 15.08 -1.33 5.16
CA TRP A 574 16.30 -1.35 4.35
C TRP A 574 17.56 -1.07 5.16
N VAL A 575 18.65 -1.70 4.72
CA VAL A 575 20.01 -1.37 5.11
C VAL A 575 20.77 -0.97 3.86
N ALA A 576 21.17 0.28 3.78
CA ALA A 576 21.93 0.84 2.67
C ALA A 576 23.40 0.99 3.04
N VAL A 577 24.28 0.42 2.21
CA VAL A 577 25.73 0.59 2.35
C VAL A 577 26.17 1.85 1.62
N ALA A 578 26.76 2.79 2.35
CA ALA A 578 27.34 4.03 1.86
C ALA A 578 28.87 3.95 1.70
#